data_AF-L1IJM4-F1
#
_entry.id   AF-L1IJM4-F1
#
_cell.length_a   1.000
_cell.length_b   1.000
_cell.length_c   1.000
_cell.angle_alpha   90.00
_cell.angle_beta   90.00
_cell.angle_gamma   90.00
#
_symmetry.space_group_name_H-M   'P 1'
#
loop_
_entity.id
_entity.type
_entity.pdbx_description
1 polymer ?
#
loop_
_entity_poly.entity_id
_entity_poly.type
_entity_poly.pdbx_seq_one_letter_code
_entity_poly.pdbx_strand_id
1 'polypeptide(L)'
;MKMHKRFLELQGALGVFEKETRNAEDYSPAKQQIIKERIHNLEVELMQETDKYLYAVGGVRSRRPMDKTLGRVESMEIEKHVKEERTIIPRAVHTSMPGWTMDEEPLSWARVSAGLAVAHYRTYVVGGYDVIRNRTSHIVESMDPFGVCWRREADLPGCWMNVACGTLEDRLYAAGGRNFENASVSSDMSSYDYESNSWRPETSLPSPRWGGAMIAHDGRLYYMGGSDGEEVHSNMWSWNSRCEMTAVVLSDGILVVGGHEDSSIGREGSCGKVRREEENPSPPTVHKSVEYFDFRTRKWRSERPLREERYAHGAAALGARVFVVGGSNSLGQWQKSVLSLSLGDKYWREEPSMVRERKGLVAHVMHRPTQLRGIPGPTSTESE
;
A
#
# COMPACT_ATOMS: atom_id res chain seq x y z
N MET A 1 5.31 25.32 -20.04
CA MET A 1 6.10 26.35 -19.31
C MET A 1 5.36 26.94 -18.11
N LYS A 2 4.14 27.47 -18.23
CA LYS A 2 3.42 28.08 -17.07
C LYS A 2 3.09 27.10 -15.92
N MET A 3 2.67 25.86 -16.21
CA MET A 3 2.35 24.87 -15.15
C MET A 3 3.58 24.30 -14.44
N HIS A 4 4.69 24.06 -15.16
CA HIS A 4 5.96 23.70 -14.54
C HIS A 4 6.43 24.77 -13.55
N LYS A 5 6.23 26.04 -13.90
CA LYS A 5 6.54 27.16 -13.02
C LYS A 5 5.66 27.13 -11.75
N ARG A 6 4.34 26.94 -11.88
CA ARG A 6 3.43 26.84 -10.73
C ARG A 6 3.75 25.65 -9.83
N PHE A 7 4.01 24.48 -10.41
CA PHE A 7 4.41 23.28 -9.67
C PHE A 7 5.70 23.53 -8.86
N LEU A 8 6.74 24.09 -9.50
CA LEU A 8 7.99 24.43 -8.81
C LEU A 8 7.82 25.52 -7.75
N GLU A 9 6.94 26.51 -7.98
CA GLU A 9 6.58 27.53 -6.98
C GLU A 9 5.91 26.91 -5.76
N LEU A 10 4.95 26.00 -5.95
CA LEU A 10 4.27 25.27 -4.88
C LEU A 10 5.24 24.37 -4.11
N GLN A 11 6.10 23.62 -4.83
CA GLN A 11 7.12 22.77 -4.22
C GLN A 11 8.14 23.59 -3.41
N GLY A 12 8.58 24.73 -3.96
CA GLY A 12 9.47 25.66 -3.26
C GLY A 12 8.83 26.24 -2.00
N ALA A 13 7.56 26.64 -2.07
CA ALA A 13 6.81 27.12 -0.91
C ALA A 13 6.65 26.04 0.17
N LEU A 14 6.30 24.82 -0.24
CA LEU A 14 6.17 23.68 0.67
C LEU A 14 7.48 23.41 1.42
N GLY A 15 8.60 23.35 0.70
CA GLY A 15 9.93 23.12 1.30
C GLY A 15 10.40 24.23 2.25
N VAL A 16 9.85 25.45 2.14
CA VAL A 16 10.10 26.53 3.12
C VAL A 16 9.31 26.25 4.40
N PHE A 17 8.02 25.94 4.30
CA PHE A 17 7.19 25.67 5.47
C PHE A 17 7.60 24.37 6.20
N GLU A 18 8.01 23.32 5.48
CA GLU A 18 8.58 22.09 6.07
C GLU A 18 9.89 22.32 6.83
N LYS A 19 10.67 23.36 6.46
CA LYS A 19 11.85 23.76 7.22
C LYS A 19 11.47 24.59 8.43
N GLU A 20 10.45 25.43 8.30
CA GLU A 20 9.94 26.25 9.41
C GLU A 20 9.34 25.37 10.53
N THR A 21 8.70 24.24 10.21
CA THR A 21 8.22 23.28 11.23
C THR A 21 9.34 22.68 12.08
N ARG A 22 10.55 22.47 11.53
CA ARG A 22 11.70 21.96 12.30
C ARG A 22 12.20 22.93 13.37
N ASN A 23 11.88 24.22 13.21
CA ASN A 23 12.21 25.26 14.18
C ASN A 23 11.00 25.69 15.01
N ALA A 24 9.87 24.96 14.91
CA ALA A 24 8.60 25.40 15.46
C ALA A 24 8.39 25.04 16.95
N GLU A 25 9.35 24.35 17.58
CA GLU A 25 9.28 24.05 19.03
C GLU A 25 9.17 25.31 19.88
N ASP A 26 9.76 26.43 19.43
CA ASP A 26 9.70 27.73 20.10
C ASP A 26 8.44 28.56 19.75
N TYR A 27 7.56 28.05 18.88
CA TYR A 27 6.38 28.79 18.42
C TYR A 27 5.17 28.56 19.32
N SER A 28 4.28 29.57 19.34
CA SER A 28 2.99 29.40 20.01
C SER A 28 2.16 28.31 19.30
N PRO A 29 1.30 27.56 20.03
CA PRO A 29 0.43 26.54 19.44
C PRO A 29 -0.41 27.07 18.26
N ALA A 30 -0.85 28.33 18.33
CA ALA A 30 -1.58 28.98 17.25
C ALA A 30 -0.74 29.15 15.98
N LYS A 31 0.55 29.50 16.11
CA LYS A 31 1.44 29.62 14.95
C LYS A 31 1.78 28.24 14.36
N GLN A 32 1.98 27.23 15.20
CA GLN A 32 2.17 25.84 14.75
C GLN A 32 0.97 25.35 13.93
N GLN A 33 -0.25 25.61 14.40
CA GLN A 33 -1.48 25.25 13.69
C GLN A 33 -1.58 25.93 12.30
N ILE A 34 -1.29 27.23 12.22
CA ILE A 34 -1.31 27.97 10.94
C ILE A 34 -0.32 27.38 9.94
N ILE A 35 0.89 27.01 10.40
CA ILE A 35 1.91 26.40 9.54
C ILE A 35 1.41 25.03 9.04
N LYS A 36 0.85 24.19 9.92
CA LYS A 36 0.28 22.88 9.54
C LYS A 36 -0.82 23.02 8.50
N GLU A 37 -1.76 23.95 8.70
CA GLU A 37 -2.81 24.24 7.72
C GLU A 37 -2.26 24.74 6.38
N ARG A 38 -1.19 25.55 6.40
CA ARG A 38 -0.58 26.07 5.19
C ARG A 38 0.13 24.98 4.39
N ILE A 39 0.87 24.10 5.07
CA ILE A 39 1.48 22.90 4.48
C ILE A 39 0.41 22.04 3.82
N HIS A 40 -0.65 21.70 4.57
CA HIS A 40 -1.75 20.89 4.07
C HIS A 40 -2.37 21.48 2.79
N ASN A 41 -2.67 22.77 2.78
CA ASN A 41 -3.24 23.44 1.59
C ASN A 41 -2.29 23.41 0.39
N LEU A 42 -0.99 23.64 0.59
CA LEU A 42 0.01 23.58 -0.47
C LEU A 42 0.13 22.16 -1.03
N GLU A 43 0.12 21.14 -0.17
CA GLU A 43 0.14 19.74 -0.59
C GLU A 43 -1.12 19.40 -1.42
N VAL A 44 -2.31 19.83 -1.00
CA VAL A 44 -3.55 19.64 -1.76
C VAL A 44 -3.47 20.29 -3.14
N GLU A 45 -3.03 21.55 -3.23
CA GLU A 45 -2.88 22.25 -4.52
C GLU A 45 -1.87 21.54 -5.43
N LEU A 46 -0.74 21.10 -4.86
CA LEU A 46 0.30 20.40 -5.59
C LEU A 46 -0.22 19.08 -6.17
N MET A 47 -1.03 18.34 -5.40
CA MET A 47 -1.63 17.07 -5.82
C MET A 47 -2.67 17.26 -6.94
N GLN A 48 -3.33 18.41 -7.01
CA GLN A 48 -4.26 18.70 -8.10
C GLN A 48 -3.54 18.87 -9.44
N GLU A 49 -2.27 19.28 -9.45
CA GLU A 49 -1.44 19.54 -10.64
C GLU A 49 -0.64 18.31 -11.10
N THR A 50 -1.00 17.10 -10.63
CA THR A 50 -0.26 15.86 -10.90
C THR A 50 -1.09 14.80 -11.61
N ASP A 51 -0.41 13.99 -12.41
CA ASP A 51 -0.93 12.72 -12.94
C ASP A 51 -1.01 11.68 -11.83
N LYS A 52 -1.94 10.73 -11.94
CA LYS A 52 -2.13 9.68 -10.93
C LYS A 52 -1.66 8.34 -11.48
N TYR A 53 -0.97 7.60 -10.63
CA TYR A 53 -0.34 6.32 -10.96
C TYR A 53 -0.71 5.28 -9.92
N LEU A 54 -0.99 4.06 -10.35
CA LEU A 54 -1.10 2.89 -9.49
C LEU A 54 0.29 2.30 -9.27
N TYR A 55 0.72 2.21 -8.02
CA TYR A 55 2.00 1.65 -7.62
C TYR A 55 1.80 0.27 -7.02
N ALA A 56 2.67 -0.67 -7.40
CA ALA A 56 2.81 -1.99 -6.82
C ALA A 56 4.20 -2.13 -6.21
N VAL A 57 4.28 -2.19 -4.89
CA VAL A 57 5.53 -2.13 -4.13
C VAL A 57 5.83 -3.48 -3.49
N GLY A 58 7.07 -3.95 -3.67
CA GLY A 58 7.55 -5.21 -3.09
C GLY A 58 6.90 -6.47 -3.69
N GLY A 59 6.85 -7.53 -2.88
CA GLY A 59 6.32 -8.84 -3.27
C GLY A 59 7.37 -9.79 -3.87
N VAL A 60 7.07 -11.09 -3.90
CA VAL A 60 7.97 -12.11 -4.49
C VAL A 60 7.70 -12.22 -5.97
N ARG A 61 8.75 -12.33 -6.77
CA ARG A 61 8.67 -12.71 -8.19
C ARG A 61 9.12 -14.15 -8.39
N SER A 62 8.38 -14.89 -9.21
CA SER A 62 8.66 -16.27 -9.63
C SER A 62 8.72 -17.31 -8.49
N ARG A 63 8.38 -18.57 -8.81
CA ARG A 63 8.49 -19.73 -7.90
C ARG A 63 9.95 -20.08 -7.52
N ARG A 64 10.94 -19.29 -7.95
CA ARG A 64 12.37 -19.51 -7.65
C ARG A 64 12.84 -18.50 -6.59
N PRO A 65 13.13 -18.94 -5.35
CA PRO A 65 13.49 -18.06 -4.22
C PRO A 65 14.74 -17.17 -4.42
N MET A 66 15.52 -17.36 -5.49
CA MET A 66 16.77 -16.63 -5.74
C MET A 66 16.65 -15.48 -6.76
N ASP A 67 15.46 -15.16 -7.28
CA ASP A 67 15.34 -14.05 -8.23
C ASP A 67 15.48 -12.71 -7.47
N LYS A 68 16.57 -11.97 -7.74
CA LYS A 68 17.04 -10.74 -7.04
C LYS A 68 16.13 -9.52 -7.22
N THR A 69 14.83 -9.70 -7.44
CA THR A 69 13.89 -8.66 -7.88
C THR A 69 12.94 -8.16 -6.78
N LEU A 70 13.23 -8.50 -5.54
CA LEU A 70 12.34 -8.42 -4.36
C LEU A 70 12.12 -7.02 -3.77
N GLY A 71 12.86 -6.00 -4.23
CA GLY A 71 12.65 -4.59 -3.84
C GLY A 71 11.93 -3.75 -4.90
N ARG A 72 11.50 -4.34 -6.01
CA ARG A 72 11.06 -3.57 -7.17
C ARG A 72 9.71 -2.91 -6.99
N VAL A 73 9.61 -1.68 -7.44
CA VAL A 73 8.38 -0.94 -7.59
C VAL A 73 7.97 -0.99 -9.07
N GLU A 74 6.71 -1.32 -9.33
CA GLU A 74 6.10 -1.22 -10.66
C GLU A 74 5.04 -0.11 -10.58
N SER A 75 4.90 0.70 -11.62
CA SER A 75 3.86 1.73 -11.69
C SER A 75 3.11 1.71 -13.02
N MET A 76 1.84 2.10 -12.99
CA MET A 76 0.99 2.26 -14.17
C MET A 76 0.21 3.56 -14.08
N GLU A 77 0.26 4.38 -15.12
CA GLU A 77 -0.52 5.61 -15.21
C GLU A 77 -2.02 5.29 -15.28
N ILE A 78 -2.81 5.86 -14.38
CA ILE A 78 -4.26 5.60 -14.27
C ILE A 78 -5.12 6.84 -14.56
N GLU A 79 -4.58 8.04 -14.40
CA GLU A 79 -5.27 9.29 -14.75
C GLU A 79 -4.25 10.37 -15.16
N LYS A 80 -4.42 10.97 -16.33
CA LYS A 80 -3.67 12.16 -16.74
C LYS A 80 -4.39 13.42 -16.27
N HIS A 81 -3.64 14.36 -15.71
CA HIS A 81 -4.09 15.70 -15.38
C HIS A 81 -4.48 16.49 -16.64
N VAL A 82 -3.76 16.29 -17.75
CA VAL A 82 -4.09 16.88 -19.05
C VAL A 82 -4.91 15.89 -19.89
N LYS A 83 -6.22 16.13 -20.02
CA LYS A 83 -6.94 15.68 -21.23
C LYS A 83 -6.32 16.46 -22.38
N GLU A 84 -5.48 15.84 -23.20
CA GLU A 84 -5.10 16.44 -24.49
C GLU A 84 -6.40 16.92 -25.14
N GLU A 85 -6.49 18.23 -25.40
CA GLU A 85 -7.52 18.77 -26.26
C GLU A 85 -7.50 17.92 -27.53
N ARG A 86 -8.60 17.20 -27.77
CA ARG A 86 -8.80 16.35 -28.94
C ARG A 86 -8.68 17.19 -30.20
N THR A 87 -7.45 17.45 -30.64
CA THR A 87 -7.18 17.93 -31.97
C THR A 87 -7.07 16.68 -32.82
N ILE A 88 -8.21 16.32 -33.42
CA ILE A 88 -8.31 15.20 -34.35
C ILE A 88 -7.40 15.52 -35.55
N ILE A 89 -6.20 14.95 -35.55
CA ILE A 89 -5.40 14.78 -36.76
C ILE A 89 -5.13 13.28 -36.86
N PRO A 90 -5.75 12.56 -37.81
CA PRO A 90 -5.54 11.12 -37.97
C PRO A 90 -4.20 10.92 -38.67
N ARG A 91 -3.12 10.92 -37.90
CA ARG A 91 -1.85 10.38 -38.34
C ARG A 91 -1.47 9.33 -37.31
N ALA A 92 -1.26 8.10 -37.77
CA ALA A 92 -0.99 6.93 -36.97
C ALA A 92 0.18 7.17 -36.01
N VAL A 93 -0.11 7.70 -34.82
CA VAL A 93 0.76 7.62 -33.67
C VAL A 93 0.54 6.21 -33.15
N HIS A 94 1.59 5.42 -33.21
CA HIS A 94 1.72 4.20 -32.44
C HIS A 94 1.58 4.61 -30.96
N THR A 95 0.34 4.69 -30.48
CA THR A 95 0.03 4.97 -29.09
C THR A 95 0.43 3.69 -28.36
N SER A 96 1.62 3.68 -27.76
CA SER A 96 1.93 2.67 -26.77
C SER A 96 0.81 2.72 -25.74
N MET A 97 0.03 1.64 -25.65
CA MET A 97 -1.00 1.52 -24.62
C MET A 97 -0.33 1.73 -23.25
N PRO A 98 -1.01 2.38 -22.29
CA PRO A 98 -0.48 2.50 -20.94
C PRO A 98 -0.24 1.09 -20.40
N GLY A 99 1.01 0.79 -20.09
CA GLY A 99 1.45 -0.48 -19.52
C GLY A 99 2.29 -0.21 -18.29
N TRP A 100 2.44 -1.22 -17.44
CA TRP A 100 3.27 -1.13 -16.26
C TRP A 100 4.74 -0.92 -16.64
N THR A 101 5.40 0.04 -16.01
CA THR A 101 6.85 0.27 -16.16
C THR A 101 7.59 -0.17 -14.90
N MET A 102 8.88 -0.48 -15.06
CA MET A 102 9.79 -0.88 -13.96
C MET A 102 10.84 0.20 -13.70
N ASP A 103 10.55 1.45 -14.07
CA ASP A 103 11.52 2.55 -14.03
C ASP A 103 11.58 3.25 -12.66
N GLU A 104 10.89 2.68 -11.68
CA GLU A 104 10.78 3.21 -10.33
C GLU A 104 11.96 2.81 -9.46
N GLU A 105 12.39 3.73 -8.60
CA GLU A 105 13.42 3.44 -7.60
C GLU A 105 12.96 2.27 -6.71
N PRO A 106 13.76 1.19 -6.63
CA PRO A 106 13.41 0.06 -5.79
C PRO A 106 13.55 0.44 -4.32
N LEU A 107 12.82 -0.27 -3.46
CA LEU A 107 13.08 -0.28 -2.02
C LEU A 107 14.56 -0.59 -1.78
N SER A 108 15.17 0.11 -0.83
CA SER A 108 16.55 -0.18 -0.41
C SER A 108 16.67 -1.60 0.14
N TRP A 109 15.55 -2.16 0.61
CA TRP A 109 15.47 -3.52 1.07
C TRP A 109 14.25 -4.28 0.52
N ALA A 110 14.58 -5.34 -0.20
CA ALA A 110 13.68 -6.34 -0.73
C ALA A 110 12.79 -7.03 0.33
N ARG A 111 11.47 -6.95 0.18
CA ARG A 111 10.54 -7.49 1.18
C ARG A 111 9.19 -7.89 0.60
N VAL A 112 8.53 -8.81 1.31
CA VAL A 112 7.14 -9.20 1.09
C VAL A 112 6.33 -9.07 2.36
N SER A 113 5.00 -9.06 2.21
CA SER A 113 4.11 -9.03 3.37
C SER A 113 4.40 -7.82 4.27
N ALA A 114 4.79 -6.71 3.68
CA ALA A 114 5.02 -5.46 4.40
C ALA A 114 3.68 -4.77 4.66
N GLY A 115 3.62 -3.99 5.74
CA GLY A 115 2.55 -3.02 5.95
C GLY A 115 2.72 -1.83 5.02
N LEU A 116 1.61 -1.18 4.68
CA LEU A 116 1.58 0.03 3.86
C LEU A 116 0.69 1.07 4.53
N ALA A 117 1.18 2.29 4.65
CA ALA A 117 0.37 3.43 5.04
C ALA A 117 0.75 4.65 4.20
N VAL A 118 -0.21 5.54 4.01
CA VAL A 118 0.01 6.83 3.36
C VAL A 118 -0.36 7.94 4.30
N ALA A 119 0.58 8.84 4.54
CA ALA A 119 0.45 9.95 5.47
C ALA A 119 1.32 11.11 5.01
N HIS A 120 0.83 12.35 5.15
CA HIS A 120 1.50 13.54 4.60
C HIS A 120 1.92 13.32 3.14
N TYR A 121 1.04 12.67 2.36
CA TYR A 121 1.25 12.32 0.96
C TYR A 121 2.46 11.42 0.66
N ARG A 122 3.14 10.94 1.70
CA ARG A 122 4.25 10.00 1.61
C ARG A 122 3.75 8.58 1.74
N THR A 123 4.39 7.69 0.98
CA THR A 123 4.15 6.25 1.08
C THR A 123 5.11 5.67 2.09
N TYR A 124 4.61 4.99 3.12
CA TYR A 124 5.41 4.27 4.11
C TYR A 124 5.25 2.77 3.92
N VAL A 125 6.37 2.06 3.83
CA VAL A 125 6.43 0.60 3.80
C VAL A 125 7.06 0.13 5.10
N VAL A 126 6.31 -0.68 5.84
CA VAL A 126 6.59 -0.98 7.25
C VAL A 126 6.84 -2.48 7.43
N GLY A 127 8.00 -2.84 7.97
CA GLY A 127 8.35 -4.22 8.31
C GLY A 127 8.38 -5.13 7.08
N GLY A 128 7.84 -6.35 7.20
CA GLY A 128 7.81 -7.35 6.14
C GLY A 128 8.88 -8.44 6.31
N TYR A 129 9.01 -9.26 5.28
CA TYR A 129 9.87 -10.44 5.27
C TYR A 129 10.86 -10.41 4.11
N ASP A 130 12.13 -10.55 4.42
CA ASP A 130 13.20 -10.70 3.45
C ASP A 130 13.36 -12.19 3.10
N VAL A 131 12.95 -12.55 1.89
CA VAL A 131 13.00 -13.94 1.39
C VAL A 131 14.43 -14.43 1.18
N ILE A 132 15.36 -13.55 0.80
CA ILE A 132 16.77 -13.92 0.55
C ILE A 132 17.46 -14.22 1.87
N ARG A 133 17.28 -13.34 2.86
CA ARG A 133 17.89 -13.50 4.19
C ARG A 133 17.06 -14.37 5.12
N ASN A 134 15.88 -14.79 4.69
CA ASN A 134 14.95 -15.64 5.42
C ASN A 134 14.67 -15.09 6.84
N ARG A 135 14.33 -13.81 6.92
CA ARG A 135 14.14 -13.08 8.19
C ARG A 135 13.05 -12.03 8.12
N THR A 136 12.35 -11.81 9.22
CA THR A 136 11.45 -10.66 9.37
C THR A 136 12.23 -9.37 9.60
N SER A 137 11.59 -8.27 9.24
CA SER A 137 12.20 -6.95 9.20
C SER A 137 11.49 -6.00 10.16
N HIS A 138 12.26 -5.15 10.81
CA HIS A 138 11.79 -3.97 11.55
C HIS A 138 11.82 -2.70 10.69
N ILE A 139 12.21 -2.84 9.42
CA ILE A 139 12.63 -1.69 8.61
C ILE A 139 11.43 -0.95 8.08
N VAL A 140 11.52 0.37 8.19
CA VAL A 140 10.54 1.31 7.66
C VAL A 140 11.22 2.16 6.60
N GLU A 141 10.59 2.27 5.44
CA GLU A 141 11.03 3.12 4.35
C GLU A 141 9.88 4.03 3.92
N SER A 142 10.16 5.31 3.70
CA SER A 142 9.20 6.27 3.16
C SER A 142 9.60 6.70 1.74
N MET A 143 8.60 6.97 0.90
CA MET A 143 8.79 7.59 -0.41
C MET A 143 7.98 8.88 -0.48
N ASP A 144 8.64 9.93 -0.94
CA ASP A 144 8.02 11.23 -1.20
C ASP A 144 6.86 11.10 -2.20
N PRO A 145 5.79 11.92 -2.12
CA PRO A 145 4.68 11.89 -3.08
C PRO A 145 5.13 11.88 -4.54
N PHE A 146 6.23 12.55 -4.88
CA PHE A 146 6.73 12.66 -6.25
C PHE A 146 7.57 11.47 -6.72
N GLY A 147 7.82 10.49 -5.85
CA GLY A 147 8.46 9.22 -6.22
C GLY A 147 9.92 9.37 -6.65
N VAL A 148 10.69 10.24 -5.98
CA VAL A 148 12.10 10.49 -6.33
C VAL A 148 13.03 9.47 -5.71
N CYS A 149 12.88 9.14 -4.43
CA CYS A 149 13.71 8.14 -3.75
C CYS A 149 13.04 7.62 -2.47
N TRP A 150 13.45 6.41 -2.06
CA TRP A 150 13.13 5.85 -0.75
C TRP A 150 14.09 6.40 0.31
N ARG A 151 13.54 6.69 1.49
CA ARG A 151 14.27 7.13 2.67
C ARG A 151 14.06 6.16 3.81
N ARG A 152 15.13 5.91 4.56
CA ARG A 152 15.09 5.10 5.78
C ARG A 152 14.46 5.91 6.92
N GLU A 153 13.42 5.37 7.53
CA GLU A 153 12.76 5.94 8.71
C GLU A 153 13.13 5.11 9.95
N ALA A 154 12.75 5.58 11.14
CA ALA A 154 13.01 4.86 12.38
C ALA A 154 12.37 3.47 12.40
N ASP A 155 13.07 2.55 13.03
CA ASP A 155 12.73 1.15 13.06
C ASP A 155 11.45 0.90 13.84
N LEU A 156 10.59 0.07 13.24
CA LEU A 156 9.42 -0.48 13.91
C LEU A 156 9.88 -1.22 15.18
N PRO A 157 9.17 -1.06 16.31
CA PRO A 157 9.44 -1.84 17.51
C PRO A 157 9.23 -3.34 17.25
N GLY A 158 10.34 -4.06 17.10
CA GLY A 158 10.34 -5.50 16.78
C GLY A 158 10.32 -5.80 15.28
N CYS A 159 10.60 -7.06 14.93
CA CYS A 159 10.66 -7.53 13.55
C CYS A 159 9.37 -8.26 13.21
N TRP A 160 8.61 -7.73 12.26
CA TRP A 160 7.25 -8.18 11.99
C TRP A 160 6.97 -8.20 10.48
N MET A 161 6.31 -9.27 10.02
CA MET A 161 5.65 -9.33 8.71
C MET A 161 4.13 -9.37 8.88
N ASN A 162 3.39 -9.08 7.80
CA ASN A 162 1.93 -9.00 7.79
C ASN A 162 1.38 -8.05 8.86
N VAL A 163 2.08 -6.92 9.04
CA VAL A 163 1.70 -5.83 9.94
C VAL A 163 0.55 -5.06 9.31
N ALA A 164 -0.51 -4.81 10.08
CA ALA A 164 -1.58 -3.93 9.63
C ALA A 164 -1.17 -2.48 9.86
N CYS A 165 -1.24 -1.65 8.83
CA CYS A 165 -0.94 -0.22 8.93
C CYS A 165 -2.14 0.62 8.52
N GLY A 166 -2.26 1.81 9.12
CA GLY A 166 -3.33 2.76 8.83
C GLY A 166 -2.97 4.15 9.34
N THR A 167 -3.57 5.19 8.77
CA THR A 167 -3.29 6.58 9.14
C THR A 167 -4.53 7.22 9.76
N LEU A 168 -4.40 7.79 10.95
CA LEU A 168 -5.47 8.52 11.65
C LEU A 168 -4.92 9.84 12.17
N GLU A 169 -5.60 10.96 11.88
CA GLU A 169 -5.32 12.29 12.46
C GLU A 169 -3.82 12.65 12.46
N ASP A 170 -3.15 12.50 11.31
CA ASP A 170 -1.71 12.77 11.13
C ASP A 170 -0.77 11.88 11.94
N ARG A 171 -1.15 10.62 12.19
CA ARG A 171 -0.26 9.59 12.70
C ARG A 171 -0.43 8.30 11.92
N LEU A 172 0.69 7.66 11.60
CA LEU A 172 0.70 6.30 11.07
C LEU A 172 0.70 5.33 12.25
N TYR A 173 -0.18 4.35 12.19
CA TYR A 173 -0.26 3.28 13.17
C TYR A 173 0.16 1.97 12.53
N ALA A 174 0.86 1.14 13.29
CA ALA A 174 1.22 -0.22 12.95
C ALA A 174 0.76 -1.14 14.08
N ALA A 175 0.06 -2.22 13.74
CA ALA A 175 -0.52 -3.13 14.72
C ALA A 175 -0.32 -4.60 14.34
N GLY A 176 0.05 -5.40 15.34
CA GLY A 176 0.22 -6.84 15.25
C GLY A 176 1.35 -7.26 14.31
N GLY A 177 1.13 -8.37 13.61
CA GLY A 177 2.12 -9.00 12.73
C GLY A 177 2.71 -10.26 13.33
N ARG A 178 3.51 -10.96 12.52
CA ARG A 178 4.13 -12.25 12.86
C ARG A 178 5.64 -12.16 12.72
N ASN A 179 6.35 -12.78 13.64
CA ASN A 179 7.78 -12.99 13.54
C ASN A 179 8.04 -14.39 12.96
N PHE A 180 8.80 -14.48 11.87
CA PHE A 180 9.02 -15.73 11.16
C PHE A 180 9.98 -16.64 11.94
N GLU A 181 10.97 -16.06 12.61
CA GLU A 181 12.08 -16.76 13.24
C GLU A 181 11.66 -17.53 14.49
N ASN A 182 10.75 -16.96 15.29
CA ASN A 182 10.24 -17.58 16.52
C ASN A 182 8.75 -17.94 16.45
N ALA A 183 8.11 -17.74 15.30
CA ALA A 183 6.69 -17.96 15.04
C ALA A 183 5.71 -17.15 15.93
N SER A 184 6.18 -16.14 16.67
CA SER A 184 5.33 -15.34 17.55
C SER A 184 4.40 -14.43 16.75
N VAL A 185 3.23 -14.16 17.34
CA VAL A 185 2.24 -13.21 16.82
C VAL A 185 2.10 -12.08 17.83
N SER A 186 2.09 -10.84 17.36
CA SER A 186 2.00 -9.66 18.21
C SER A 186 0.58 -9.15 18.35
N SER A 187 0.25 -8.64 19.54
CA SER A 187 -0.90 -7.75 19.77
C SER A 187 -0.51 -6.28 19.83
N ASP A 188 0.78 -5.96 19.79
CA ASP A 188 1.25 -4.61 20.06
C ASP A 188 0.81 -3.65 18.96
N MET A 189 0.51 -2.42 19.38
CA MET A 189 0.23 -1.31 18.48
C MET A 189 1.21 -0.19 18.78
N SER A 190 1.67 0.49 17.74
CA SER A 190 2.54 1.65 17.87
C SER A 190 2.15 2.71 16.85
N SER A 191 2.24 3.98 17.25
CA SER A 191 2.09 5.13 16.36
C SER A 191 3.46 5.71 16.01
N TYR A 192 3.61 6.15 14.78
CA TYR A 192 4.80 6.81 14.29
C TYR A 192 4.64 8.32 14.39
N ASP A 193 5.61 8.95 15.04
CA ASP A 193 5.71 10.40 15.17
C ASP A 193 6.69 10.94 14.12
N TYR A 194 6.16 11.70 13.16
CA TYR A 194 6.92 12.25 12.05
C TYR A 194 7.92 13.32 12.46
N GLU A 195 7.62 14.08 13.53
CA GLU A 195 8.45 15.19 13.99
C GLU A 195 9.70 14.63 14.67
N SER A 196 9.53 13.65 15.55
CA SER A 196 10.65 13.02 16.27
C SER A 196 11.29 11.82 15.55
N ASN A 197 10.76 11.40 14.39
CA ASN A 197 11.19 10.20 13.67
C ASN A 197 11.30 9.00 14.64
N SER A 198 10.21 8.69 15.33
CA SER A 198 10.20 7.65 16.36
C SER A 198 8.83 7.00 16.53
N TRP A 199 8.83 5.79 17.05
CA TRP A 199 7.61 5.04 17.37
C TRP A 199 7.25 5.20 18.84
N ARG A 200 5.95 5.33 19.10
CA ARG A 200 5.38 5.39 20.45
C ARG A 200 4.44 4.20 20.65
N PRO A 201 4.51 3.51 21.81
CA PRO A 201 3.58 2.44 22.10
C PRO A 201 2.15 3.00 22.26
N GLU A 202 1.19 2.26 21.73
CA GLU A 202 -0.24 2.56 21.80
C GLU A 202 -0.99 1.45 22.52
N THR A 203 -2.31 1.59 22.68
CA THR A 203 -3.14 0.52 23.26
C THR A 203 -3.11 -0.72 22.37
N SER A 204 -2.61 -1.83 22.89
CA SER A 204 -2.52 -3.11 22.18
C SER A 204 -3.89 -3.63 21.72
N LEU A 205 -3.88 -4.45 20.67
CA LEU A 205 -5.05 -5.19 20.20
C LEU A 205 -5.57 -6.13 21.30
N PRO A 206 -6.89 -6.41 21.35
CA PRO A 206 -7.46 -7.33 22.32
C PRO A 206 -6.91 -8.77 22.24
N SER A 207 -6.39 -9.16 21.08
CA SER A 207 -5.70 -10.44 20.87
C SER A 207 -4.57 -10.29 19.85
N PRO A 208 -3.52 -11.11 19.91
CA PRO A 208 -2.45 -11.11 18.93
C PRO A 208 -2.95 -11.49 17.54
N ARG A 209 -2.57 -10.75 16.50
CA ARG A 209 -3.04 -10.98 15.12
C ARG A 209 -2.03 -10.60 14.06
N TRP A 210 -1.95 -11.38 12.99
CA TRP A 210 -1.22 -11.04 11.76
C TRP A 210 -2.12 -11.17 10.53
N GLY A 211 -1.78 -10.45 9.46
CA GLY A 211 -2.49 -10.56 8.17
C GLY A 211 -3.87 -9.91 8.17
N GLY A 212 -4.17 -9.04 9.14
CA GLY A 212 -5.36 -8.19 9.14
C GLY A 212 -5.17 -6.92 8.32
N ALA A 213 -6.28 -6.22 8.08
CA ALA A 213 -6.30 -4.90 7.46
C ALA A 213 -6.68 -3.84 8.49
N MET A 214 -6.01 -2.68 8.45
CA MET A 214 -6.31 -1.55 9.32
C MET A 214 -6.70 -0.33 8.50
N ILE A 215 -7.75 0.37 8.91
CA ILE A 215 -8.28 1.55 8.22
C ILE A 215 -8.71 2.60 9.24
N ALA A 216 -8.75 3.87 8.83
CA ALA A 216 -9.31 4.95 9.63
C ALA A 216 -10.64 5.43 9.07
N HIS A 217 -11.61 5.69 9.94
CA HIS A 217 -12.88 6.33 9.60
C HIS A 217 -13.48 7.00 10.84
N ASP A 218 -14.03 8.22 10.68
CA ASP A 218 -14.75 8.95 11.73
C ASP A 218 -13.95 9.06 13.06
N GLY A 219 -12.68 9.46 12.95
CA GLY A 219 -11.80 9.63 14.12
C GLY A 219 -11.36 8.31 14.79
N ARG A 220 -11.56 7.16 14.14
CA ARG A 220 -11.26 5.84 14.73
C ARG A 220 -10.51 4.94 13.77
N LEU A 221 -9.65 4.08 14.33
CA LEU A 221 -9.02 2.97 13.63
C LEU A 221 -9.83 1.69 13.79
N TYR A 222 -9.95 0.94 12.71
CA TYR A 222 -10.61 -0.37 12.67
C TYR A 222 -9.64 -1.42 12.19
N TYR A 223 -9.49 -2.50 12.96
CA TYR A 223 -8.69 -3.67 12.60
C TYR A 223 -9.63 -4.83 12.20
N MET A 224 -9.46 -5.35 10.98
CA MET A 224 -10.32 -6.36 10.38
C MET A 224 -9.57 -7.65 10.10
N GLY A 225 -10.17 -8.77 10.51
CA GLY A 225 -9.67 -10.13 10.28
C GLY A 225 -8.37 -10.46 11.00
N GLY A 226 -7.49 -11.15 10.29
CA GLY A 226 -6.20 -11.65 10.77
C GLY A 226 -6.30 -13.00 11.50
N SER A 227 -5.14 -13.55 11.84
CA SER A 227 -5.01 -14.81 12.58
C SER A 227 -4.10 -14.62 13.78
N ASP A 228 -4.42 -15.29 14.88
CA ASP A 228 -3.56 -15.38 16.07
C ASP A 228 -2.46 -16.45 15.96
N GLY A 229 -2.42 -17.18 14.83
CA GLY A 229 -1.53 -18.31 14.60
C GLY A 229 -2.23 -19.66 14.68
N GLU A 230 -3.38 -19.74 15.35
CA GLU A 230 -4.18 -20.96 15.50
C GLU A 230 -5.51 -20.83 14.75
N GLU A 231 -6.27 -19.77 15.02
CA GLU A 231 -7.55 -19.47 14.37
C GLU A 231 -7.46 -18.25 13.46
N VAL A 232 -8.34 -18.21 12.45
CA VAL A 232 -8.59 -17.00 11.66
C VAL A 232 -9.82 -16.33 12.25
N HIS A 233 -9.67 -15.07 12.67
CA HIS A 233 -10.71 -14.39 13.41
C HIS A 233 -11.64 -13.62 12.48
N SER A 234 -12.94 -13.65 12.79
CA SER A 234 -13.89 -12.63 12.37
C SER A 234 -13.88 -11.54 13.44
N ASN A 235 -13.76 -10.28 13.02
CA ASN A 235 -14.04 -9.15 13.88
C ASN A 235 -15.35 -8.49 13.44
N MET A 236 -15.92 -7.70 14.34
CA MET A 236 -17.17 -6.93 14.25
C MET A 236 -17.39 -6.11 12.95
N TRP A 237 -16.39 -6.06 12.08
CA TRP A 237 -16.31 -5.28 10.84
C TRP A 237 -15.82 -6.14 9.65
N SER A 238 -16.19 -7.42 9.59
CA SER A 238 -16.10 -8.26 8.38
C SER A 238 -17.08 -9.42 8.54
N TRP A 239 -17.85 -9.77 7.50
CA TRP A 239 -18.78 -10.90 7.56
C TRP A 239 -18.00 -12.21 7.68
N ASN A 240 -16.86 -12.34 6.99
CA ASN A 240 -16.05 -13.56 7.02
C ASN A 240 -14.76 -13.39 7.84
N SER A 241 -14.36 -14.47 8.51
CA SER A 241 -13.04 -14.62 9.13
C SER A 241 -11.97 -14.77 8.04
N ARG A 242 -11.10 -13.77 7.84
CA ARG A 242 -10.09 -13.84 6.77
C ARG A 242 -8.72 -13.29 7.19
N CYS A 243 -7.67 -13.79 6.55
CA CYS A 243 -6.31 -13.24 6.58
C CYS A 243 -5.86 -12.83 5.17
N GLU A 244 -4.85 -11.96 5.11
CA GLU A 244 -4.20 -11.47 3.89
C GLU A 244 -5.21 -10.95 2.86
N MET A 245 -6.28 -10.34 3.40
CA MET A 245 -7.25 -9.55 2.65
C MET A 245 -6.74 -8.12 2.50
N THR A 246 -7.38 -7.36 1.61
CA THR A 246 -7.20 -5.92 1.56
C THR A 246 -8.48 -5.20 1.93
N ALA A 247 -8.35 -4.02 2.54
CA ALA A 247 -9.46 -3.12 2.77
C ALA A 247 -9.10 -1.73 2.24
N VAL A 248 -10.02 -1.12 1.52
CA VAL A 248 -9.87 0.25 1.01
C VAL A 248 -11.02 1.12 1.51
N VAL A 249 -10.67 2.34 1.92
CA VAL A 249 -11.67 3.34 2.34
C VAL A 249 -12.15 4.10 1.12
N LEU A 250 -13.47 4.20 0.97
CA LEU A 250 -14.17 4.97 -0.05
C LEU A 250 -14.93 6.12 0.63
N SER A 251 -15.47 7.05 -0.16
CA SER A 251 -16.14 8.24 0.38
C SER A 251 -17.34 7.92 1.28
N ASP A 252 -18.02 6.80 1.04
CA ASP A 252 -19.27 6.41 1.68
C ASP A 252 -19.21 5.04 2.37
N GLY A 253 -18.05 4.37 2.36
CA GLY A 253 -17.90 3.07 2.97
C GLY A 253 -16.50 2.47 2.90
N ILE A 254 -16.41 1.20 3.28
CA ILE A 254 -15.18 0.39 3.23
C ILE A 254 -15.44 -0.77 2.29
N LEU A 255 -14.51 -1.05 1.38
CA LEU A 255 -14.52 -2.25 0.56
C LEU A 255 -13.44 -3.23 1.04
N VAL A 256 -13.84 -4.45 1.39
CA VAL A 256 -12.97 -5.56 1.78
C VAL A 256 -12.92 -6.57 0.64
N VAL A 257 -11.73 -6.97 0.22
CA VAL A 257 -11.52 -7.79 -0.97
C VAL A 257 -10.71 -9.05 -0.64
N GLY A 258 -11.24 -10.21 -1.05
CA GLY A 258 -10.52 -11.48 -1.03
C GLY A 258 -10.06 -11.91 0.36
N GLY A 259 -8.92 -12.60 0.43
CA GLY A 259 -8.35 -13.20 1.64
C GLY A 259 -8.55 -14.71 1.72
N HIS A 260 -8.07 -15.34 2.80
CA HIS A 260 -8.21 -16.78 3.03
C HIS A 260 -8.58 -17.11 4.49
N GLU A 261 -9.16 -18.29 4.73
CA GLU A 261 -9.55 -18.76 6.08
C GLU A 261 -8.50 -19.69 6.72
N ASP A 262 -7.45 -20.04 5.98
CA ASP A 262 -6.48 -21.05 6.43
C ASP A 262 -5.23 -20.40 7.06
N SER A 263 -5.10 -20.47 8.38
CA SER A 263 -3.96 -19.92 9.14
C SER A 263 -2.61 -20.54 8.74
N SER A 264 -2.60 -21.74 8.13
CA SER A 264 -1.38 -22.40 7.66
C SER A 264 -0.74 -21.72 6.43
N ILE A 265 -1.54 -21.02 5.60
CA ILE A 265 -1.01 -20.36 4.40
C ILE A 265 0.04 -19.30 4.73
N GLY A 266 -0.15 -18.51 5.80
CA GLY A 266 0.88 -17.53 6.17
C GLY A 266 1.99 -18.10 7.04
N ARG A 267 1.94 -19.39 7.40
CA ARG A 267 3.10 -20.07 8.00
C ARG A 267 4.25 -20.23 7.00
N GLU A 268 3.95 -20.56 5.73
CA GLU A 268 4.96 -20.80 4.69
C GLU A 268 4.68 -20.12 3.33
N GLY A 269 3.41 -20.03 2.94
CA GLY A 269 2.99 -19.66 1.59
C GLY A 269 3.16 -18.18 1.24
N SER A 270 3.06 -17.25 2.19
CA SER A 270 3.26 -15.81 1.91
C SER A 270 4.71 -15.37 1.80
N CYS A 271 5.64 -16.18 2.30
CA CYS A 271 7.07 -16.00 2.18
C CYS A 271 7.63 -16.50 0.83
N GLY A 272 6.76 -16.97 -0.09
CA GLY A 272 7.18 -17.55 -1.37
C GLY A 272 7.72 -18.98 -1.30
N LYS A 273 7.64 -19.65 -0.14
CA LYS A 273 7.90 -21.09 -0.07
C LYS A 273 6.72 -21.84 -0.67
N VAL A 274 7.03 -22.76 -1.59
CA VAL A 274 6.03 -23.67 -2.18
C VAL A 274 5.55 -24.60 -1.07
N ARG A 275 4.24 -24.63 -0.83
CA ARG A 275 3.60 -25.58 0.09
C ARG A 275 4.07 -26.99 -0.24
N ARG A 276 4.64 -27.71 0.72
CA ARG A 276 4.93 -29.14 0.54
C ARG A 276 3.58 -29.86 0.43
N GLU A 277 3.37 -30.59 -0.66
CA GLU A 277 2.11 -31.33 -0.93
C GLU A 277 1.75 -32.31 0.19
N GLU A 278 2.72 -32.70 1.02
CA GLU A 278 2.60 -33.75 2.02
C GLU A 278 1.91 -33.33 3.34
N GLU A 279 1.80 -32.02 3.65
CA GLU A 279 1.35 -31.59 4.99
C GLU A 279 -0.16 -31.29 5.13
N ASN A 280 -0.92 -31.15 4.04
CA ASN A 280 -2.38 -30.97 4.12
C ASN A 280 -3.06 -31.23 2.76
N PRO A 281 -3.87 -32.29 2.60
CA PRO A 281 -4.34 -32.77 1.28
C PRO A 281 -5.43 -31.90 0.62
N SER A 282 -6.04 -30.95 1.35
CA SER A 282 -7.09 -30.09 0.81
C SER A 282 -6.58 -28.69 0.45
N PRO A 283 -6.93 -28.14 -0.72
CA PRO A 283 -6.57 -26.76 -1.07
C PRO A 283 -7.21 -25.79 -0.09
N PRO A 284 -6.52 -24.68 0.24
CA PRO A 284 -7.02 -23.72 1.20
C PRO A 284 -8.29 -23.01 0.71
N THR A 285 -9.20 -22.67 1.64
CA THR A 285 -10.35 -21.80 1.34
C THR A 285 -9.86 -20.37 1.10
N VAL A 286 -9.80 -19.99 -0.18
CA VAL A 286 -9.48 -18.62 -0.61
C VAL A 286 -10.76 -17.97 -1.15
N HIS A 287 -10.98 -16.71 -0.80
CA HIS A 287 -12.19 -15.98 -1.15
C HIS A 287 -12.07 -15.19 -2.45
N LYS A 288 -13.15 -15.23 -3.21
CA LYS A 288 -13.46 -14.26 -4.27
C LYS A 288 -14.42 -13.17 -3.80
N SER A 289 -14.97 -13.29 -2.59
CA SER A 289 -16.00 -12.40 -2.08
C SER A 289 -15.44 -11.00 -1.82
N VAL A 290 -16.29 -10.03 -2.12
CA VAL A 290 -16.04 -8.62 -1.92
C VAL A 290 -17.18 -8.13 -1.04
N GLU A 291 -16.82 -7.47 0.05
CA GLU A 291 -17.77 -6.98 1.05
C GLU A 291 -17.67 -5.47 1.12
N TYR A 292 -18.82 -4.81 1.28
CA TYR A 292 -18.87 -3.38 1.44
C TYR A 292 -19.59 -3.01 2.73
N PHE A 293 -18.94 -2.19 3.55
CA PHE A 293 -19.55 -1.57 4.71
C PHE A 293 -19.98 -0.16 4.37
N ASP A 294 -21.27 0.10 4.45
CA ASP A 294 -21.85 1.42 4.19
C ASP A 294 -21.83 2.27 5.47
N PHE A 295 -21.15 3.41 5.46
CA PHE A 295 -21.02 4.26 6.66
C PHE A 295 -22.35 4.85 7.11
N ARG A 296 -23.25 5.15 6.17
CA ARG A 296 -24.54 5.78 6.47
C ARG A 296 -25.51 4.79 7.10
N THR A 297 -25.58 3.57 6.57
CA THR A 297 -26.51 2.54 7.06
C THR A 297 -25.88 1.65 8.13
N ARG A 298 -24.55 1.71 8.29
CA ARG A 298 -23.75 0.86 9.18
C ARG A 298 -23.99 -0.63 8.96
N LYS A 299 -24.17 -1.01 7.70
CA LYS A 299 -24.46 -2.39 7.31
C LYS A 299 -23.46 -2.89 6.28
N TRP A 300 -23.09 -4.14 6.47
CA TRP A 300 -22.39 -4.92 5.46
C TRP A 300 -23.35 -5.36 4.36
N ARG A 301 -22.85 -5.34 3.14
CA ARG A 301 -23.48 -6.01 2.00
C ARG A 301 -22.43 -6.73 1.18
N SER A 302 -22.84 -7.81 0.52
CA SER A 302 -22.00 -8.43 -0.50
C SER A 302 -21.97 -7.51 -1.72
N GLU A 303 -20.77 -7.24 -2.20
CA GLU A 303 -20.53 -6.63 -3.50
C GLU A 303 -20.19 -7.69 -4.54
N ARG A 304 -19.95 -7.24 -5.78
CA ARG A 304 -19.60 -8.11 -6.90
C ARG A 304 -18.33 -8.90 -6.58
N PRO A 305 -18.38 -10.25 -6.55
CA PRO A 305 -17.19 -11.04 -6.28
C PRO A 305 -16.19 -10.91 -7.42
N LEU A 306 -14.93 -11.14 -7.10
CA LEU A 306 -13.86 -11.29 -8.07
C LEU A 306 -14.16 -12.48 -9.01
N ARG A 307 -13.60 -12.41 -10.21
CA ARG A 307 -13.67 -13.52 -11.19
C ARG A 307 -12.92 -14.76 -10.70
N GLU A 308 -11.80 -14.54 -10.01
CA GLU A 308 -10.94 -15.55 -9.42
C GLU A 308 -10.65 -15.20 -7.97
N GLU A 309 -10.60 -16.22 -7.11
CA GLU A 309 -10.23 -16.06 -5.72
C GLU A 309 -8.77 -15.60 -5.58
N ARG A 310 -8.51 -14.77 -4.57
CA ARG A 310 -7.16 -14.26 -4.33
C ARG A 310 -6.91 -13.84 -2.89
N TYR A 311 -5.65 -13.97 -2.50
CA TYR A 311 -5.12 -13.48 -1.23
C TYR A 311 -3.70 -12.92 -1.42
N ALA A 312 -3.21 -12.16 -0.43
CA ALA A 312 -1.91 -11.49 -0.49
C ALA A 312 -1.72 -10.64 -1.76
N HIS A 313 -2.81 -10.02 -2.21
CA HIS A 313 -2.86 -9.04 -3.30
C HIS A 313 -2.72 -7.64 -2.72
N GLY A 314 -2.31 -6.67 -3.54
CA GLY A 314 -2.43 -5.26 -3.19
C GLY A 314 -3.80 -4.73 -3.62
N ALA A 315 -4.31 -3.71 -2.93
CA ALA A 315 -5.48 -2.95 -3.40
C ALA A 315 -5.29 -1.45 -3.16
N ALA A 316 -5.84 -0.65 -4.06
CA ALA A 316 -5.78 0.80 -3.98
C ALA A 316 -7.09 1.42 -4.50
N ALA A 317 -7.46 2.59 -3.99
CA ALA A 317 -8.65 3.31 -4.44
C ALA A 317 -8.26 4.65 -5.09
N LEU A 318 -8.98 5.00 -6.17
CA LEU A 318 -8.99 6.33 -6.77
C LEU A 318 -10.45 6.78 -6.91
N GLY A 319 -10.89 7.66 -6.01
CA GLY A 319 -12.30 8.03 -5.91
C GLY A 319 -13.16 6.80 -5.61
N ALA A 320 -14.17 6.54 -6.46
CA ALA A 320 -15.05 5.37 -6.34
C ALA A 320 -14.53 4.11 -7.05
N ARG A 321 -13.34 4.17 -7.67
CA ARG A 321 -12.73 3.05 -8.39
C ARG A 321 -11.69 2.36 -7.54
N VAL A 322 -11.83 1.06 -7.36
CA VAL A 322 -10.90 0.20 -6.64
C VAL A 322 -10.11 -0.64 -7.63
N PHE A 323 -8.81 -0.75 -7.39
CA PHE A 323 -7.88 -1.60 -8.12
C PHE A 323 -7.41 -2.73 -7.22
N VAL A 324 -7.27 -3.91 -7.79
CA VAL A 324 -6.79 -5.13 -7.14
C VAL A 324 -5.64 -5.69 -7.96
N VAL A 325 -4.48 -5.83 -7.34
CA VAL A 325 -3.19 -6.01 -8.02
C VAL A 325 -2.52 -7.30 -7.54
N GLY A 326 -2.29 -8.24 -8.45
CA GLY A 326 -1.55 -9.47 -8.18
C GLY A 326 -2.20 -10.39 -7.13
N GLY A 327 -1.38 -11.06 -6.34
CA GLY A 327 -1.78 -12.04 -5.33
C GLY A 327 -1.62 -13.49 -5.80
N SER A 328 -2.24 -14.42 -5.10
CA SER A 328 -2.29 -15.84 -5.46
C SER A 328 -3.68 -16.41 -5.30
N ASN A 329 -4.04 -17.38 -6.13
CA ASN A 329 -5.28 -18.14 -5.98
C ASN A 329 -5.10 -19.37 -5.06
N SER A 330 -6.16 -20.15 -4.87
CA SER A 330 -6.19 -21.36 -4.01
C SER A 330 -5.23 -22.45 -4.49
N LEU A 331 -4.92 -22.48 -5.78
CA LEU A 331 -3.98 -23.43 -6.41
C LEU A 331 -2.50 -23.01 -6.28
N GLY A 332 -2.21 -21.91 -5.58
CA GLY A 332 -0.86 -21.38 -5.48
C GLY A 332 -0.33 -20.83 -6.82
N GLN A 333 -1.22 -20.45 -7.73
CA GLN A 333 -0.87 -19.75 -8.96
C GLN A 333 -0.81 -18.25 -8.67
N TRP A 334 0.34 -17.66 -8.95
CA TRP A 334 0.58 -16.25 -8.71
C TRP A 334 0.03 -15.42 -9.87
N GLN A 335 -0.48 -14.25 -9.54
CA GLN A 335 -1.22 -13.41 -10.45
C GLN A 335 -0.40 -12.19 -10.84
N LYS A 336 -0.42 -11.85 -12.13
CA LYS A 336 -0.01 -10.53 -12.65
C LYS A 336 -1.21 -9.66 -13.03
N SER A 337 -2.41 -10.24 -12.98
CA SER A 337 -3.66 -9.58 -13.33
C SER A 337 -3.88 -8.34 -12.48
N VAL A 338 -4.40 -7.30 -13.10
CA VAL A 338 -4.91 -6.12 -12.40
C VAL A 338 -6.40 -6.02 -12.73
N LEU A 339 -7.21 -5.95 -11.69
CA LEU A 339 -8.67 -5.85 -11.82
C LEU A 339 -9.11 -4.50 -11.27
N SER A 340 -10.09 -3.86 -11.91
CA SER A 340 -10.72 -2.67 -11.34
C SER A 340 -12.24 -2.80 -11.28
N LEU A 341 -12.82 -2.15 -10.27
CA LEU A 341 -14.25 -2.02 -10.09
C LEU A 341 -14.56 -0.59 -9.67
N SER A 342 -15.41 0.10 -10.44
CA SER A 342 -16.04 1.32 -9.97
C SER A 342 -17.30 0.96 -9.22
N LEU A 343 -17.56 1.56 -8.05
CA LEU A 343 -18.84 1.36 -7.37
C LEU A 343 -19.99 1.75 -8.31
N GLY A 344 -20.93 0.82 -8.51
CA GLY A 344 -22.03 0.95 -9.48
C GLY A 344 -21.79 0.24 -10.83
N ASP A 345 -20.56 -0.15 -11.14
CA ASP A 345 -20.30 -1.05 -12.28
C ASP A 345 -20.90 -2.43 -12.03
N LYS A 346 -21.36 -3.09 -13.11
CA LYS A 346 -21.93 -4.44 -13.04
C LYS A 346 -20.88 -5.54 -12.97
N TYR A 347 -19.65 -5.26 -13.40
CA TYR A 347 -18.59 -6.26 -13.56
C TYR A 347 -17.21 -5.68 -13.25
N TRP A 348 -16.34 -6.53 -12.73
CA TRP A 348 -14.91 -6.27 -12.67
C TRP A 348 -14.34 -6.14 -14.08
N ARG A 349 -13.52 -5.11 -14.30
CA ARG A 349 -12.78 -4.83 -15.54
C ARG A 349 -11.35 -5.35 -15.40
N GLU A 350 -10.81 -5.86 -16.50
CA GLU A 350 -9.38 -6.19 -16.59
C GLU A 350 -8.61 -4.96 -17.03
N GLU A 351 -7.63 -4.59 -16.23
CA GLU A 351 -6.66 -3.53 -16.53
C GLU A 351 -5.39 -4.16 -17.12
N PRO A 352 -4.49 -3.36 -17.73
CA PRO A 352 -3.19 -3.83 -18.13
C PRO A 352 -2.49 -4.60 -17.00
N SER A 353 -2.05 -5.81 -17.30
CA SER A 353 -1.39 -6.68 -16.32
C SER A 353 -0.01 -6.14 -15.96
N MET A 354 0.42 -6.39 -14.72
CA MET A 354 1.82 -6.19 -14.31
C MET A 354 2.77 -6.93 -15.25
N VAL A 355 4.02 -6.48 -15.28
CA VAL A 355 5.06 -7.08 -16.12
C VAL A 355 5.29 -8.55 -15.75
N ARG A 356 5.14 -8.89 -14.46
CA ARG A 356 5.28 -10.25 -13.93
C ARG A 356 4.30 -10.55 -12.80
N GLU A 357 4.08 -11.83 -12.54
CA GLU A 357 3.30 -12.28 -11.40
C GLU A 357 3.98 -11.95 -10.06
N ARG A 358 3.18 -11.49 -9.11
CA ARG A 358 3.64 -11.09 -7.77
C ARG A 358 2.61 -11.45 -6.71
N LYS A 359 3.10 -11.83 -5.54
CA LYS A 359 2.31 -12.07 -4.32
C LYS A 359 2.96 -11.37 -3.12
N GLY A 360 2.16 -10.96 -2.14
CA GLY A 360 2.66 -10.34 -0.90
C GLY A 360 3.16 -8.93 -1.14
N LEU A 361 2.62 -8.28 -2.18
CA LEU A 361 2.86 -6.89 -2.53
C LEU A 361 1.83 -5.99 -1.85
N VAL A 362 2.15 -4.72 -1.78
CA VAL A 362 1.21 -3.66 -1.39
C VAL A 362 0.97 -2.75 -2.58
N ALA A 363 -0.22 -2.15 -2.68
CA ALA A 363 -0.57 -1.25 -3.77
C ALA A 363 -1.15 0.06 -3.24
N HIS A 364 -0.84 1.18 -3.91
CA HIS A 364 -1.40 2.49 -3.59
C HIS A 364 -1.48 3.38 -4.84
N VAL A 365 -2.25 4.46 -4.78
CA VAL A 365 -2.25 5.52 -5.79
C VAL A 365 -1.25 6.62 -5.42
N MET A 366 -0.30 6.90 -6.29
CA MET A 366 0.68 7.99 -6.12
C MET A 366 0.45 9.08 -7.17
N HIS A 367 0.87 10.29 -6.82
CA HIS A 367 0.68 11.50 -7.60
C HIS A 367 2.02 11.98 -8.18
N ARG A 368 2.13 12.07 -9.50
CA ARG A 368 3.37 12.45 -10.18
C ARG A 368 3.24 13.71 -11.02
N PRO A 369 4.26 14.58 -11.01
CA PRO A 369 4.28 15.73 -11.89
C PRO A 369 4.42 15.27 -13.35
N THR A 370 3.58 15.79 -14.25
CA THR A 370 3.50 15.44 -15.68
C THR A 370 4.84 15.56 -16.45
N GLN A 371 5.86 16.21 -15.88
CA GLN A 371 7.12 16.52 -16.56
C GLN A 371 8.39 15.81 -16.04
N LEU A 372 8.31 14.91 -15.05
CA LEU A 372 9.48 14.08 -14.70
C LEU A 372 9.75 12.93 -15.69
N ARG A 373 9.00 12.85 -16.81
CA ARG A 373 9.34 11.97 -17.93
C ARG A 373 10.68 12.41 -18.55
N GLY A 374 11.76 11.74 -18.18
CA GLY A 374 13.04 11.77 -18.90
C GLY A 374 14.22 12.43 -18.21
N ILE A 375 14.15 12.73 -16.91
CA ILE A 375 15.36 13.09 -16.14
C ILE A 375 15.84 11.81 -15.43
N PRO A 376 16.97 11.21 -15.85
CA PRO A 376 17.57 10.14 -15.07
C PRO A 376 17.85 10.68 -13.66
N GLY A 377 17.57 9.87 -12.64
CA GLY A 377 17.93 10.19 -11.26
C GLY A 377 19.40 10.62 -11.16
N PRO A 378 19.78 11.45 -10.18
CA PRO A 378 21.14 11.95 -10.07
C PRO A 378 22.11 10.77 -10.05
N THR A 379 22.88 10.62 -11.13
CA THR A 379 23.95 9.64 -11.22
C THR A 379 24.94 9.92 -10.11
N SER A 380 25.08 8.98 -9.19
CA SER A 380 26.09 9.00 -8.14
C SER A 380 27.48 8.82 -8.77
N THR A 381 28.02 9.88 -9.33
CA THR A 381 29.44 10.00 -9.68
C THR A 381 29.82 11.46 -9.62
N GLU A 382 30.47 11.85 -8.53
CA GLU A 382 31.74 12.59 -8.57
C GLU A 382 32.28 12.67 -7.14
N SER A 383 33.16 11.71 -6.86
CA SER A 383 34.24 11.88 -5.90
C SER A 383 35.30 12.78 -6.53
N GLU A 384 35.58 13.90 -5.89
CA GLU A 384 36.93 14.48 -5.83
C GLU A 384 37.36 14.60 -4.37
#